data_AF-A0A7R9VG73-F1
#
_entry.id   AF-A0A7R9VG73-F1
#
_cell.length_a   1.000
_cell.length_b   1.000
_cell.length_c   1.000
_cell.angle_alpha   90.00
_cell.angle_beta   90.00
_cell.angle_gamma   90.00
#
_symmetry.space_group_name_H-M   'P 1'
#
loop_
_entity.id
_entity.type
_entity.pdbx_description
1 polymer ?
#
loop_
_entity_poly.entity_id
_entity_poly.type
_entity_poly.pdbx_seq_one_letter_code
_entity_poly.pdbx_strand_id
1 'polypeptide(L)'
;VAAHAQAHEQGSGRRFFDVYGQGARADVEILQTGPDRCIRLNDVQGLVLWALTDGMSPKWVFLKNKPLVRQVVMVVAHGLSYELFESKRHLMPHLAALGKPAVVLALNTNVTPGQSVGALLRVNLGGKKRKQAQEARAAGPQPPPLPASHYCLSLREMESVRYPLPSLDPGSGCMVSPAGFLATLSAAAPAGGTCGEGDHELASMPPPPPPPPDDE
;
A
#
# COMPACT_ATOMS: atom_id res chain seq x y z
N VAL A 1 -2.77 -37.37 -11.03
CA VAL A 1 -1.30 -37.33 -11.19
C VAL A 1 -1.00 -36.21 -12.17
N ALA A 2 -0.37 -35.07 -11.88
CA ALA A 2 0.28 -34.46 -10.72
C ALA A 2 0.11 -32.92 -10.91
N ALA A 3 -0.38 -32.20 -9.91
CA ALA A 3 0.39 -31.40 -8.96
C ALA A 3 0.90 -30.05 -9.53
N HIS A 4 0.24 -28.99 -9.02
CA HIS A 4 0.56 -27.57 -9.12
C HIS A 4 2.03 -27.27 -8.83
N ALA A 5 2.66 -26.47 -9.70
CA ALA A 5 3.89 -25.76 -9.41
C ALA A 5 3.57 -24.36 -8.85
N GLN A 6 3.24 -24.31 -7.56
CA GLN A 6 3.33 -23.08 -6.76
C GLN A 6 4.56 -23.21 -5.87
N ALA A 7 5.65 -22.53 -6.23
CA ALA A 7 6.78 -22.29 -5.36
C ALA A 7 7.64 -21.14 -5.91
N HIS A 8 7.20 -19.89 -5.71
CA HIS A 8 8.08 -18.75 -5.96
C HIS A 8 7.96 -17.66 -4.92
N GLU A 9 7.85 -18.02 -3.65
CA GLU A 9 7.92 -17.07 -2.55
C GLU A 9 8.67 -17.71 -1.39
N GLN A 10 10.01 -17.53 -1.34
CA GLN A 10 10.85 -17.51 -0.12
C GLN A 10 12.38 -17.57 -0.36
N GLY A 11 12.88 -17.60 -1.61
CA GLY A 11 14.33 -17.71 -1.89
C GLY A 11 15.07 -16.42 -2.31
N SER A 12 14.36 -15.31 -2.57
CA SER A 12 14.91 -14.23 -3.41
C SER A 12 16.04 -13.42 -2.75
N GLY A 13 15.98 -13.22 -1.44
CA GLY A 13 16.92 -12.32 -0.74
C GLY A 13 18.36 -12.83 -0.60
N ARG A 14 18.59 -14.15 -0.61
CA ARG A 14 19.93 -14.76 -0.53
C ARG A 14 20.59 -14.92 -1.91
N ARG A 15 19.77 -15.11 -2.95
CA ARG A 15 20.24 -15.46 -4.31
C ARG A 15 20.99 -14.33 -5.02
N PHE A 16 20.68 -13.07 -4.71
CA PHE A 16 21.35 -11.93 -5.36
C PHE A 16 22.76 -11.64 -4.81
N PHE A 17 23.05 -12.01 -3.55
CA PHE A 17 24.39 -11.79 -2.97
C PHE A 17 25.47 -12.62 -3.66
N ASP A 18 25.13 -13.82 -4.14
CA ASP A 18 26.06 -14.67 -4.89
C ASP A 18 26.36 -14.10 -6.30
N VAL A 19 25.44 -13.30 -6.86
CA VAL A 19 25.59 -12.70 -8.19
C VAL A 19 26.42 -11.41 -8.16
N TYR A 20 26.25 -10.57 -7.13
CA TYR A 20 26.93 -9.26 -7.03
C TYR A 20 28.15 -9.26 -6.10
N GLY A 21 28.33 -10.31 -5.30
CA GLY A 21 29.39 -10.42 -4.29
C GLY A 21 28.98 -9.87 -2.92
N GLN A 22 29.67 -10.32 -1.88
CA GLN A 22 29.33 -10.00 -0.47
C GLN A 22 29.43 -8.50 -0.13
N GLY A 23 30.20 -7.72 -0.90
CA GLY A 23 30.36 -6.28 -0.71
C GLY A 23 29.40 -5.41 -1.55
N ALA A 24 28.52 -6.01 -2.34
CA ALA A 24 27.67 -5.25 -3.26
C ALA A 24 26.65 -4.37 -2.51
N ARG A 25 26.51 -3.13 -2.98
CA ARG A 25 25.53 -2.17 -2.47
C ARG A 25 24.69 -1.62 -3.61
N ALA A 26 23.42 -1.37 -3.32
CA ALA A 26 22.59 -0.57 -4.21
C ALA A 26 23.09 0.88 -4.17
N ASP A 27 23.15 1.51 -5.34
CA ASP A 27 23.64 2.87 -5.49
C ASP A 27 22.84 3.60 -6.57
N VAL A 28 22.76 4.92 -6.47
CA VAL A 28 21.93 5.74 -7.35
C VAL A 28 22.79 6.83 -7.98
N GLU A 29 22.83 6.84 -9.31
CA GLU A 29 23.53 7.84 -10.09
C GLU A 29 22.53 8.68 -10.88
N ILE A 30 22.66 10.00 -10.76
CA ILE A 30 21.80 10.93 -11.49
C ILE A 30 22.45 11.23 -12.84
N LEU A 31 21.80 10.76 -13.90
CA LEU A 31 22.19 10.98 -15.29
C LEU A 31 21.61 12.34 -15.73
N GLN A 32 22.17 13.44 -15.23
CA GLN A 32 21.74 14.78 -15.61
C GLN A 32 21.74 14.90 -17.15
N THR A 33 20.55 15.04 -17.73
CA THR A 33 20.34 14.98 -19.17
C THR A 33 20.01 16.38 -19.67
N GLY A 34 21.06 17.19 -19.85
CA GLY A 34 21.00 18.50 -20.49
C GLY A 34 20.43 19.65 -19.63
N PRO A 35 20.65 20.91 -20.06
CA PRO A 35 20.26 22.12 -19.32
C PRO A 35 18.74 22.28 -19.16
N ASP A 36 17.92 21.67 -20.03
CA ASP A 36 16.47 21.83 -20.04
C ASP A 36 15.69 20.78 -19.22
N ARG A 37 16.36 19.73 -18.72
CA ARG A 37 15.67 18.64 -18.05
C ARG A 37 15.73 18.78 -16.53
N CYS A 38 14.75 19.48 -15.98
CA CYS A 38 14.52 19.54 -14.54
C CYS A 38 13.92 18.22 -14.01
N ILE A 39 14.36 17.79 -12.82
CA ILE A 39 13.74 16.68 -12.09
C ILE A 39 12.51 17.25 -11.40
N ARG A 40 11.31 16.71 -11.65
CA ARG A 40 10.08 17.16 -10.96
C ARG A 40 9.76 16.23 -9.81
N LEU A 41 8.90 16.70 -8.89
CA LEU A 41 8.44 15.90 -7.75
C LEU A 41 7.77 14.57 -8.17
N ASN A 42 7.06 14.56 -9.29
CA ASN A 42 6.47 13.35 -9.87
C ASN A 42 7.54 12.37 -10.41
N ASP A 43 8.67 12.89 -10.91
CA ASP A 43 9.76 12.05 -11.39
C ASP A 43 10.42 11.30 -10.21
N VAL A 44 10.52 11.95 -9.03
CA VAL A 44 10.98 11.32 -7.78
C VAL A 44 10.04 10.19 -7.34
N GLN A 45 8.73 10.42 -7.40
CA GLN A 45 7.75 9.35 -7.12
C GLN A 45 7.93 8.16 -8.08
N GLY A 46 8.12 8.45 -9.37
CA GLY A 46 8.39 7.43 -10.38
C GLY A 46 9.63 6.60 -10.07
N LEU A 47 10.71 7.23 -9.57
CA LEU A 47 11.91 6.52 -9.11
C LEU A 47 11.62 5.60 -7.92
N VAL A 48 10.89 6.08 -6.90
CA VAL A 48 10.57 5.26 -5.72
C VAL A 48 9.74 4.03 -6.11
N LEU A 49 8.73 4.22 -6.94
CA LEU A 49 7.91 3.12 -7.46
C LEU A 49 8.75 2.15 -8.28
N TRP A 50 9.55 2.66 -9.22
CA TRP A 50 10.45 1.82 -10.02
C TRP A 50 11.52 1.10 -9.19
N ALA A 51 11.99 1.67 -8.08
CA ALA A 51 12.94 0.99 -7.21
C ALA A 51 12.31 -0.27 -6.57
N LEU A 52 11.04 -0.17 -6.16
CA LEU A 52 10.30 -1.25 -5.47
C LEU A 52 9.59 -2.24 -6.41
N THR A 53 9.25 -1.84 -7.63
CA THR A 53 8.49 -2.68 -8.56
C THR A 53 9.26 -2.95 -9.84
N ASP A 54 8.79 -3.91 -10.63
CA ASP A 54 9.26 -4.09 -11.99
C ASP A 54 8.51 -3.13 -12.92
N GLY A 55 9.26 -2.34 -13.68
CA GLY A 55 8.70 -1.25 -14.48
C GLY A 55 9.74 -0.51 -15.29
N MET A 56 9.29 0.54 -15.99
CA MET A 56 10.14 1.36 -16.84
C MET A 56 11.14 2.16 -16.00
N SER A 57 12.42 2.05 -16.34
CA SER A 57 13.47 2.83 -15.69
C SER A 57 13.39 4.31 -16.09
N PRO A 58 13.48 5.26 -15.13
CA PRO A 58 13.49 6.67 -15.48
C PRO A 58 14.80 7.03 -16.18
N LYS A 59 14.72 7.64 -17.37
CA LYS A 59 15.91 8.00 -18.18
C LYS A 59 16.88 9.01 -17.55
N TRP A 60 16.55 9.59 -16.40
CA TRP A 60 17.37 10.61 -15.73
C TRP A 60 18.16 10.04 -14.54
N VAL A 61 17.96 8.77 -14.21
CA VAL A 61 18.58 8.12 -13.05
C VAL A 61 18.97 6.69 -13.40
N PHE A 62 20.10 6.25 -12.87
CA PHE A 62 20.56 4.88 -12.94
C PHE A 62 20.65 4.31 -11.53
N LEU A 63 20.08 3.12 -11.33
CA LEU A 63 20.10 2.45 -10.04
C LEU A 63 20.89 1.15 -10.17
N LYS A 64 22.09 1.15 -9.59
CA LYS A 64 23.00 0.00 -9.56
C LYS A 64 22.47 -1.04 -8.59
N ASN A 65 22.56 -2.31 -8.97
CA ASN A 65 22.17 -3.45 -8.14
C ASN A 65 20.74 -3.33 -7.58
N LYS A 66 19.78 -2.89 -8.40
CA LYS A 66 18.35 -2.75 -8.02
C LYS A 66 17.78 -3.95 -7.25
N PRO A 67 18.08 -5.22 -7.60
CA PRO A 67 17.57 -6.36 -6.84
C PRO A 67 17.97 -6.40 -5.35
N LEU A 68 19.00 -5.65 -4.95
CA LEU A 68 19.40 -5.51 -3.54
C LEU A 68 18.53 -4.50 -2.77
N VAL A 69 17.74 -3.66 -3.45
CA VAL A 69 16.81 -2.72 -2.82
C VAL A 69 15.58 -3.47 -2.32
N ARG A 70 15.49 -3.67 -1.00
CA ARG A 70 14.34 -4.34 -0.37
C ARG A 70 13.25 -3.37 0.06
N GLN A 71 13.65 -2.17 0.46
CA GLN A 71 12.79 -1.16 1.07
C GLN A 71 13.31 0.22 0.71
N VAL A 72 12.39 1.18 0.65
CA VAL A 72 12.68 2.60 0.40
C VAL A 72 12.00 3.43 1.48
N VAL A 73 12.77 4.32 2.09
CA VAL A 73 12.27 5.31 3.05
C VAL A 73 12.39 6.69 2.40
N MET A 74 11.27 7.41 2.36
CA MET A 74 11.23 8.78 1.85
C MET A 74 10.99 9.74 3.01
N VAL A 75 11.93 10.65 3.25
CA VAL A 75 11.86 11.65 4.33
C VAL A 75 11.63 13.02 3.71
N VAL A 76 10.56 13.70 4.13
CA VAL A 76 10.27 15.08 3.75
C VAL A 76 10.53 15.96 4.96
N ALA A 77 11.61 16.74 4.92
CA ALA A 77 12.03 17.62 6.02
C ALA A 77 11.68 19.08 5.72
N HIS A 78 10.50 19.53 6.14
CA HIS A 78 10.11 20.93 5.99
C HIS A 78 10.99 21.84 6.86
N GLY A 79 11.33 23.02 6.34
CA GLY A 79 12.21 23.97 7.01
C GLY A 79 13.71 23.71 6.82
N LEU A 80 14.09 22.56 6.25
CA LEU A 80 15.48 22.30 5.85
C LEU A 80 15.72 22.87 4.44
N SER A 81 16.10 24.15 4.37
CA SER A 81 16.53 24.77 3.11
C SER A 81 17.96 24.35 2.75
N TYR A 82 18.32 24.49 1.48
CA TYR A 82 19.70 24.24 1.02
C TYR A 82 20.71 25.13 1.76
N GLU A 83 20.38 26.41 1.95
CA GLU A 83 21.23 27.36 2.70
C GLU A 83 21.40 26.95 4.18
N LEU A 84 20.31 26.48 4.81
CA LEU A 84 20.38 25.98 6.20
C LEU A 84 21.22 24.71 6.28
N PHE A 85 21.07 23.81 5.30
CA PHE A 85 21.84 22.58 5.23
C PHE A 85 23.34 22.88 5.07
N GLU A 86 23.73 23.76 4.16
CA GLU A 86 25.14 24.10 3.95
C GLU A 86 25.74 24.83 5.16
N SER A 87 25.02 25.80 5.74
CA SER A 87 25.51 26.54 6.92
C SER A 87 25.69 25.66 8.16
N LYS A 88 24.82 24.65 8.35
CA LYS A 88 24.84 23.75 9.51
C LYS A 88 25.29 22.33 9.18
N ARG A 89 25.99 22.14 8.06
CA ARG A 89 26.38 20.81 7.55
C ARG A 89 27.16 19.96 8.57
N HIS A 90 27.99 20.62 9.38
CA HIS A 90 28.77 20.01 10.45
C HIS A 90 27.92 19.38 11.56
N LEU A 91 26.69 19.86 11.79
CA LEU A 91 25.74 19.28 12.75
C LEU A 91 25.01 18.06 12.18
N MET A 92 25.11 17.81 10.87
CA MET A 92 24.38 16.76 10.16
C MET A 92 25.34 15.86 9.36
N PRO A 93 26.33 15.21 10.01
CA PRO A 93 27.39 14.47 9.33
C PRO A 93 26.86 13.30 8.49
N HIS A 94 25.83 12.60 8.97
CA HIS A 94 25.21 11.50 8.23
C HIS A 94 24.47 11.97 6.97
N LEU A 95 23.81 13.11 7.02
CA LEU A 95 23.14 13.70 5.85
C LEU A 95 24.18 14.22 4.85
N ALA A 96 25.26 14.81 5.35
CA ALA A 96 26.39 15.28 4.54
C ALA A 96 27.12 14.13 3.80
N ALA A 97 27.08 12.91 4.36
CA ALA A 97 27.66 11.71 3.75
C ALA A 97 26.84 11.16 2.57
N LEU A 98 25.58 11.58 2.39
CA LEU A 98 24.72 11.12 1.28
C LEU A 98 25.10 11.69 -0.10
N GLY A 99 26.14 12.54 -0.17
CA GLY A 99 26.63 13.11 -1.42
C GLY A 99 25.99 14.45 -1.77
N LYS A 100 26.08 14.83 -3.05
CA LYS A 100 25.62 16.13 -3.55
C LYS A 100 24.09 16.14 -3.71
N PRO A 101 23.36 17.11 -3.13
CA PRO A 101 21.92 17.22 -3.32
C PRO A 101 21.54 17.39 -4.80
N ALA A 102 20.47 16.70 -5.21
CA ALA A 102 19.85 16.88 -6.51
C ALA A 102 18.75 17.94 -6.43
N VAL A 103 18.74 18.88 -7.37
CA VAL A 103 17.71 19.92 -7.43
C VAL A 103 16.43 19.33 -8.03
N VAL A 104 15.32 19.47 -7.30
CA VAL A 104 13.99 19.05 -7.73
C VAL A 104 13.11 20.28 -7.89
N LEU A 105 12.44 20.40 -9.03
CA LEU A 105 11.48 21.45 -9.33
C LEU A 105 10.27 21.32 -8.39
N ALA A 106 9.99 22.39 -7.66
CA ALA A 106 8.82 22.50 -6.79
C ALA A 106 7.51 22.49 -7.60
N LEU A 107 6.40 22.17 -6.93
CA LEU A 107 5.07 22.15 -7.56
C LEU A 107 4.61 23.54 -8.00
N ASN A 108 4.87 24.56 -7.17
CA ASN A 108 4.65 25.98 -7.43
C ASN A 108 5.50 26.81 -6.44
N THR A 109 5.35 28.14 -6.45
CA THR A 109 6.09 29.05 -5.56
C THR A 109 5.53 29.09 -4.13
N ASN A 110 4.23 28.79 -3.95
CA ASN A 110 3.51 28.91 -2.68
C ASN A 110 3.05 27.53 -2.16
N VAL A 111 3.97 26.57 -2.09
CA VAL A 111 3.65 25.19 -1.69
C VAL A 111 3.59 25.09 -0.17
N THR A 112 2.42 24.76 0.37
CA THR A 112 2.31 24.38 1.78
C THR A 112 2.90 22.99 2.02
N PRO A 113 3.47 22.71 3.21
CA PRO A 113 4.09 21.43 3.53
C PRO A 113 3.30 20.18 3.12
N GLY A 114 1.99 20.17 3.38
CA GLY A 114 1.11 19.05 3.08
C GLY A 114 0.89 18.80 1.57
N GLN A 115 1.05 19.81 0.72
CA GLN A 115 0.86 19.66 -0.73
C GLN A 115 2.02 18.90 -1.38
N SER A 116 3.26 19.12 -0.92
CA SER A 116 4.42 18.33 -1.38
C SER A 116 4.27 16.86 -1.05
N VAL A 117 3.86 16.54 0.18
CA VAL A 117 3.62 15.16 0.63
C VAL A 117 2.49 14.54 -0.19
N GLY A 118 1.38 15.26 -0.34
CA GLY A 118 0.24 14.80 -1.14
C GLY A 118 0.60 14.51 -2.59
N ALA A 119 1.46 15.31 -3.22
CA ALA A 119 1.93 15.06 -4.58
C ALA A 119 2.87 13.85 -4.69
N LEU A 120 3.73 13.62 -3.69
CA LEU A 120 4.62 12.46 -3.66
C LEU A 120 3.87 11.14 -3.43
N LEU A 121 2.80 11.16 -2.64
CA LEU A 121 2.04 9.97 -2.26
C LEU A 121 0.84 9.70 -3.18
N ARG A 122 0.47 10.62 -4.07
CA ARG A 122 -0.67 10.46 -4.96
C ARG A 122 -0.28 9.72 -6.23
N VAL A 123 -0.93 8.60 -6.52
CA VAL A 123 -0.79 7.94 -7.82
C VAL A 123 -1.44 8.81 -8.90
N ASN A 124 -0.67 9.24 -9.90
CA ASN A 124 -1.19 10.01 -11.01
C ASN A 124 -2.05 9.12 -11.92
N LEU A 125 -3.37 9.18 -11.74
CA LEU A 125 -4.32 8.59 -12.66
C LEU A 125 -4.27 9.34 -14.01
N GLY A 126 -4.09 8.61 -15.11
CA GLY A 126 -4.09 9.17 -16.46
C GLY A 126 -5.38 9.96 -16.74
N GLY A 127 -5.34 10.92 -17.68
CA GLY A 127 -6.40 11.92 -17.89
C GLY A 127 -7.83 11.37 -18.01
N LYS A 128 -8.02 10.24 -18.69
CA LYS A 128 -9.33 9.55 -18.76
C LYS A 128 -9.84 9.09 -17.38
N LYS A 129 -8.97 8.49 -16.57
CA LYS A 129 -9.27 8.05 -15.20
C LYS A 129 -9.45 9.23 -14.24
N ARG A 130 -8.75 10.35 -14.47
CA ARG A 130 -8.90 11.59 -13.67
C ARG A 130 -10.27 12.24 -13.87
N LYS A 131 -10.77 12.31 -15.11
CA LYS A 131 -12.12 12.84 -15.39
C LYS A 131 -13.20 11.97 -14.71
N GLN A 132 -13.10 10.64 -14.85
CA GLN A 132 -13.97 9.69 -14.14
C GLN A 132 -13.88 9.82 -12.62
N ALA A 133 -12.68 9.97 -12.04
CA ALA A 133 -12.53 10.14 -10.59
C ALA A 133 -13.10 11.48 -10.09
N GLN A 134 -13.05 12.52 -10.91
CA GLN A 134 -13.61 13.83 -10.58
C GLN A 134 -15.14 13.84 -10.69
N GLU A 135 -15.69 13.18 -11.71
CA GLU A 135 -17.13 12.93 -11.86
C GLU A 135 -17.66 12.06 -10.71
N ALA A 136 -16.92 10.99 -10.33
CA ALA A 136 -17.26 10.15 -9.19
C ALA A 136 -17.21 10.89 -7.84
N ARG A 137 -16.28 11.84 -7.67
CA ARG A 137 -16.21 12.68 -6.46
C ARG A 137 -17.34 13.69 -6.37
N ALA A 138 -17.79 14.22 -7.51
CA ALA A 138 -18.94 15.13 -7.55
C ALA A 138 -20.27 14.40 -7.31
N ALA A 139 -20.33 13.09 -7.58
CA ALA A 139 -21.52 12.25 -7.44
C ALA A 139 -21.76 11.71 -6.00
N GLY A 140 -20.99 12.15 -4.99
CA GLY A 140 -21.09 11.65 -3.62
C GLY A 140 -20.50 10.24 -3.42
N PRO A 141 -20.58 9.66 -2.20
CA PRO A 141 -20.09 8.31 -1.93
C PRO A 141 -20.88 7.29 -2.76
N GLN A 142 -20.30 6.85 -3.87
CA GLN A 142 -20.85 5.74 -4.64
C GLN A 142 -20.75 4.47 -3.80
N PRO A 143 -21.81 3.65 -3.73
CA PRO A 143 -21.71 2.34 -3.11
C PRO A 143 -20.60 1.55 -3.83
N PRO A 144 -19.83 0.72 -3.11
CA PRO A 144 -18.77 -0.07 -3.71
C PRO A 144 -19.32 -0.93 -4.86
N PRO A 145 -18.51 -1.25 -5.89
CA PRO A 145 -18.96 -1.96 -7.08
C PRO A 145 -19.46 -3.37 -6.80
N LEU A 146 -19.13 -3.92 -5.62
CA LEU A 146 -19.57 -5.22 -5.15
C LEU A 146 -20.28 -5.04 -3.80
N PRO A 147 -21.20 -5.96 -3.43
CA PRO A 147 -21.79 -5.93 -2.11
C PRO A 147 -20.73 -6.15 -1.03
N ALA A 148 -21.00 -5.66 0.18
CA ALA A 148 -20.07 -5.74 1.31
C ALA A 148 -19.56 -7.17 1.58
N SER A 149 -20.38 -8.19 1.30
CA SER A 149 -20.02 -9.60 1.41
C SER A 149 -18.78 -10.01 0.59
N HIS A 150 -18.46 -9.32 -0.51
CA HIS A 150 -17.28 -9.61 -1.34
C HIS A 150 -15.98 -9.03 -0.78
N TYR A 151 -16.07 -8.14 0.21
CA TYR A 151 -14.90 -7.55 0.88
C TYR A 151 -14.63 -8.21 2.23
N CYS A 152 -15.52 -9.08 2.70
CA CYS A 152 -15.34 -9.88 3.89
C CYS A 152 -14.53 -11.13 3.56
N LEU A 153 -13.34 -11.25 4.15
CA LEU A 153 -12.55 -12.47 4.07
C LEU A 153 -13.13 -13.55 4.97
N SER A 154 -13.15 -14.80 4.52
CA SER A 154 -13.40 -15.96 5.38
C SER A 154 -12.23 -16.17 6.34
N LEU A 155 -12.45 -16.93 7.42
CA LEU A 155 -11.39 -17.24 8.39
C LEU A 155 -10.16 -17.90 7.73
N ARG A 156 -10.39 -18.80 6.76
CA ARG A 156 -9.30 -19.44 5.99
C ARG A 156 -8.52 -18.45 5.13
N GLU A 157 -9.19 -17.48 4.53
CA GLU A 157 -8.54 -16.42 3.76
C GLU A 157 -7.78 -15.44 4.67
N MET A 158 -8.32 -15.15 5.86
CA MET A 158 -7.62 -14.37 6.87
C MET A 158 -6.34 -15.07 7.34
N GLU A 159 -6.38 -16.38 7.54
CA GLU A 159 -5.19 -17.20 7.85
C GLU A 159 -4.17 -17.17 6.71
N SER A 160 -4.62 -17.29 5.45
CA SER A 160 -3.71 -17.32 4.29
C SER A 160 -2.95 -16.01 4.09
N VAL A 161 -3.59 -14.87 4.35
CA VAL A 161 -2.95 -13.54 4.33
C VAL A 161 -2.21 -13.20 5.63
N ARG A 162 -2.10 -14.16 6.56
CA ARG A 162 -1.48 -14.01 7.88
C ARG A 162 -2.05 -12.84 8.67
N TYR A 163 -3.37 -12.63 8.56
CA TYR A 163 -4.05 -11.66 9.40
C TYR A 163 -3.94 -12.12 10.87
N PRO A 164 -3.66 -11.22 11.82
CA PRO A 164 -3.52 -11.57 13.23
C PRO A 164 -4.87 -12.00 13.82
N LEU A 165 -5.19 -13.29 13.78
CA LEU A 165 -6.45 -13.82 14.29
C LEU A 165 -6.41 -14.01 15.81
N PRO A 166 -7.52 -13.74 16.51
CA PRO A 166 -7.63 -14.02 17.93
C PRO A 166 -7.62 -15.53 18.17
N SER A 167 -7.02 -15.94 19.29
CA SER A 167 -6.97 -17.35 19.72
C SER A 167 -7.52 -17.48 21.15
N LEU A 168 -8.05 -18.64 21.49
CA LEU A 168 -8.51 -18.91 22.86
C LEU A 168 -7.32 -19.39 23.70
N ASP A 169 -7.09 -18.75 24.84
CA ASP A 169 -6.13 -19.25 25.81
C ASP A 169 -6.68 -20.49 26.53
N PRO A 170 -6.01 -21.65 26.45
CA PRO A 170 -6.53 -22.91 26.99
C PRO A 170 -6.61 -22.93 28.53
N GLY A 171 -5.89 -22.05 29.24
CA GLY A 171 -5.94 -21.96 30.71
C GLY A 171 -7.04 -21.03 31.23
N SER A 172 -7.20 -19.87 30.60
CA SER A 172 -8.14 -18.84 31.03
C SER A 172 -9.52 -18.94 30.37
N GLY A 173 -9.64 -19.65 29.24
CA GLY A 173 -10.83 -19.63 28.39
C GLY A 173 -11.12 -18.26 27.75
N CYS A 174 -10.22 -17.29 27.94
CA CYS A 174 -10.35 -15.94 27.40
C CYS A 174 -9.78 -15.86 25.99
N MET A 175 -10.39 -15.01 25.18
CA MET A 175 -9.91 -14.70 23.84
C MET A 175 -8.70 -13.75 23.95
N VAL A 176 -7.57 -14.18 23.38
CA VAL A 176 -6.33 -13.40 23.29
C VAL A 176 -6.15 -12.93 21.86
N SER A 177 -6.18 -11.61 21.68
CA SER A 177 -5.94 -10.95 20.39
C SER A 177 -4.45 -10.59 20.24
N PRO A 178 -3.78 -10.99 19.14
CA PRO A 178 -2.40 -10.60 18.87
C PRO A 178 -2.25 -9.09 18.64
N ALA A 179 -1.03 -8.57 18.82
CA ALA A 179 -0.73 -7.17 18.52
C ALA A 179 -1.02 -6.85 17.05
N GLY A 180 -1.80 -5.79 16.80
CA GLY A 180 -2.24 -5.39 15.46
C GLY A 180 -3.57 -6.00 15.00
N PHE A 181 -4.24 -6.81 15.82
CA PHE A 181 -5.63 -7.20 15.58
C PHE A 181 -6.55 -5.96 15.68
N LEU A 182 -7.37 -5.74 14.65
CA LEU A 182 -8.40 -4.71 14.64
C LEU A 182 -9.77 -5.39 14.62
N ALA A 183 -10.49 -5.31 15.73
CA ALA A 183 -11.87 -5.76 15.78
C ALA A 183 -12.74 -4.82 14.94
N THR A 184 -13.18 -5.27 13.77
CA THR A 184 -14.23 -4.57 13.02
C THR A 184 -15.57 -5.07 13.52
N LEU A 185 -16.31 -4.21 14.23
CA LEU A 185 -17.72 -4.49 14.53
C LEU A 185 -18.47 -4.63 13.21
N SER A 186 -19.34 -5.63 13.10
CA SER A 186 -20.30 -5.69 12.00
C SER A 186 -21.09 -4.38 12.00
N ALA A 187 -21.29 -3.78 10.83
CA ALA A 187 -22.19 -2.64 10.68
C ALA A 187 -23.63 -3.13 10.95
N ALA A 188 -24.00 -3.22 12.22
CA ALA A 188 -25.38 -3.39 12.61
C ALA A 188 -26.18 -2.21 12.06
N ALA A 189 -27.33 -2.53 11.46
CA ALA A 189 -28.34 -1.60 10.97
C ALA A 189 -28.58 -0.44 11.96
N PRO A 190 -29.03 0.74 11.49
CA PRO A 190 -29.18 1.92 12.35
C PRO A 190 -30.22 1.65 13.44
N ALA A 191 -29.77 1.33 14.65
CA ALA A 191 -30.63 1.09 15.80
C ALA A 191 -30.88 2.42 16.53
N GLY A 192 -31.85 3.18 16.02
CA GLY A 192 -32.80 3.83 16.92
C GLY A 192 -33.88 2.80 17.25
N GLY A 193 -34.06 2.47 18.52
CA GLY A 193 -35.10 1.51 18.92
C GLY A 193 -34.80 0.86 20.26
N THR A 194 -35.59 1.26 21.25
CA THR A 194 -35.59 0.82 22.65
C THR A 194 -35.72 -0.68 22.82
N CYS A 195 -35.07 -1.20 23.87
CA CYS A 195 -35.29 -2.54 24.41
C CYS A 195 -36.77 -2.76 24.73
N GLY A 196 -37.31 -3.88 24.25
CA GLY A 196 -38.61 -4.41 24.63
C GLY A 196 -38.57 -5.93 24.56
N GLU A 197 -38.68 -6.57 25.72
CA GLU A 197 -39.03 -7.98 25.92
C GLU A 197 -40.20 -8.42 25.02
N GLY A 198 -40.11 -9.62 24.45
CA GLY A 198 -41.21 -10.22 23.70
C GLY A 198 -40.84 -11.60 23.14
N ASP A 199 -41.54 -12.60 23.63
CA ASP A 199 -41.40 -14.04 23.40
C ASP A 199 -41.20 -14.50 21.95
N HIS A 200 -40.24 -15.42 21.73
CA HIS A 200 -40.07 -16.13 20.47
C HIS A 200 -41.11 -17.25 20.34
N GLU A 201 -42.20 -16.97 19.62
CA GLU A 201 -43.06 -18.00 19.03
C GLU A 201 -42.38 -18.59 17.78
N LEU A 202 -42.11 -19.90 17.83
CA LEU A 202 -41.57 -20.70 16.72
C LEU A 202 -42.59 -20.80 15.58
N ALA A 203 -42.54 -19.86 14.63
CA ALA A 203 -43.26 -20.00 13.37
C ALA A 203 -42.53 -20.98 12.43
N SER A 204 -43.11 -22.17 12.33
CA SER A 204 -42.77 -23.26 11.40
C SER A 204 -42.67 -22.78 9.95
N MET A 205 -41.53 -23.01 9.28
CA MET A 205 -41.44 -22.92 7.82
C MET A 205 -42.22 -24.08 7.17
N PRO A 206 -42.98 -23.86 6.08
CA PRO A 206 -43.58 -24.95 5.32
C PRO A 206 -42.51 -25.70 4.50
N PRO A 207 -42.63 -27.02 4.33
CA PRO A 207 -41.65 -27.81 3.58
C PRO A 207 -41.69 -27.50 2.07
N PRO A 208 -40.55 -27.61 1.38
CA PRO A 208 -40.46 -27.32 -0.06
C PRO A 208 -41.18 -28.37 -0.92
N PRO A 209 -41.72 -27.97 -2.10
CA PRO A 209 -42.42 -28.89 -3.00
C PRO A 209 -41.45 -29.88 -3.69
N PRO A 210 -41.93 -31.08 -4.04
CA PRO A 210 -41.11 -32.11 -4.70
C PRO A 210 -40.78 -31.74 -6.16
N PRO A 211 -39.64 -32.24 -6.68
CA PRO A 211 -39.19 -31.96 -8.05
C PRO A 211 -40.06 -32.70 -9.10
N PRO A 212 -40.13 -32.16 -10.33
CA PRO A 212 -40.89 -32.77 -11.43
C PRO A 212 -40.26 -34.08 -11.91
N PRO A 213 -41.06 -35.01 -12.47
CA PRO A 213 -40.55 -36.26 -13.03
C PRO A 213 -39.72 -36.01 -14.29
N ASP A 214 -38.64 -36.76 -14.43
CA ASP A 214 -37.81 -36.82 -15.64
C ASP A 214 -38.60 -37.54 -16.75
N ASP A 215 -38.84 -36.86 -17.87
CA ASP A 215 -39.31 -37.49 -19.11
C ASP A 215 -38.12 -38.16 -19.83
N GLU A 216 -38.27 -39.46 -20.11
CA GLU A 216 -37.44 -40.25 -21.05
C GLU A 216 -37.59 -39.78 -22.51
#